data_AF-A0A914WQW8-F1
#
_entry.id   AF-A0A914WQW8-F1
#
_cell.length_a   1.000
_cell.length_b   1.000
_cell.length_c   1.000
_cell.angle_alpha   90.00
_cell.angle_beta   90.00
_cell.angle_gamma   90.00
#
_symmetry.space_group_name_H-M   'P 1'
#
loop_
_entity.id
_entity.type
_entity.pdbx_description
1 polymer ?
#
loop_
_entity_poly.entity_id
_entity_poly.type
_entity_poly.pdbx_seq_one_letter_code
_entity_poly.pdbx_strand_id
1 'polypeptide(L)'
;MFAAGVVALTVVGLLAVLVIGQRVQPPSRPGLSDRVLHKEHEIPEEEIIELPVGRFPEPTCDYSVHWQGPDGPPVTGTVQVGDPLYHSWKCYHPDLKFSAYCMMVHNCTVSSDGGATVVPIIDEFGCTLFPYILPHVSYEGDLVGGLRANAFSLDIDQPAVSFGCSIRLLVKTNGLCRRPKCMPLEWFQRRPRFSSRRVLK
;
A
#
# COMPACT_ATOMS: atom_id res chain seq x y z
N MET A 1 -59.24 15.49 12.39
CA MET A 1 -59.69 14.28 11.67
C MET A 1 -58.57 13.26 11.74
N PHE A 2 -58.85 12.14 12.40
CA PHE A 2 -57.96 10.99 12.54
C PHE A 2 -57.90 10.21 11.23
N ALA A 3 -56.72 9.70 10.86
CA ALA A 3 -56.55 8.37 10.29
C ALA A 3 -55.06 8.00 10.28
N ALA A 4 -54.70 7.14 11.23
CA ALA A 4 -53.50 6.32 11.15
C ALA A 4 -53.66 5.29 10.01
N GLY A 5 -52.59 5.07 9.25
CA GLY A 5 -52.57 4.14 8.10
C GLY A 5 -51.42 3.14 8.22
N VAL A 6 -51.69 2.11 9.02
CA VAL A 6 -51.15 0.73 9.08
C VAL A 6 -50.11 0.29 8.03
N VAL A 7 -49.00 -0.20 8.59
CA VAL A 7 -48.03 -1.22 8.15
C VAL A 7 -48.46 -2.14 7.00
N ALA A 8 -47.57 -2.30 6.01
CA ALA A 8 -47.43 -3.55 5.28
C ALA A 8 -45.94 -3.88 5.08
N LEU A 9 -45.39 -4.64 6.03
CA LEU A 9 -44.20 -5.47 5.82
C LEU A 9 -44.59 -6.54 4.79
N THR A 10 -44.07 -6.44 3.57
CA THR A 10 -44.07 -7.58 2.64
C THR A 10 -42.80 -8.38 2.87
N VAL A 11 -42.91 -9.35 3.76
CA VAL A 11 -41.96 -10.46 3.87
C VAL A 11 -42.25 -11.40 2.70
N VAL A 12 -41.36 -11.44 1.72
CA VAL A 12 -41.24 -12.55 0.76
C VAL A 12 -39.78 -12.99 0.90
N GLY A 13 -39.45 -14.09 1.55
CA GLY A 13 -40.05 -15.42 1.40
C GLY A 13 -39.15 -16.21 0.45
N LEU A 14 -38.16 -16.89 1.04
CA LEU A 14 -37.31 -17.97 0.54
C LEU A 14 -37.41 -18.33 -0.96
N LEU A 15 -36.27 -18.26 -1.64
CA LEU A 15 -35.87 -19.24 -2.65
C LEU A 15 -34.38 -19.52 -2.50
N ALA A 16 -34.08 -20.62 -1.82
CA ALA A 16 -32.77 -21.24 -1.83
C ALA A 16 -32.52 -21.79 -3.24
N VAL A 17 -31.69 -21.11 -4.02
CA VAL A 17 -31.17 -21.67 -5.27
C VAL A 17 -29.85 -22.36 -4.94
N LEU A 18 -29.93 -23.70 -4.88
CA LEU A 18 -28.78 -24.60 -4.87
C LEU A 18 -28.00 -24.39 -6.18
N VAL A 19 -26.87 -23.70 -6.14
CA VAL A 19 -25.95 -23.67 -7.29
C VAL A 19 -25.09 -24.93 -7.23
N ILE A 20 -25.58 -25.99 -7.85
CA ILE A 20 -24.80 -27.19 -8.14
C ILE A 20 -23.89 -26.84 -9.32
N GLY A 21 -22.61 -26.57 -9.04
CA GLY A 21 -21.60 -26.34 -10.06
C GLY A 21 -21.38 -27.59 -10.91
N GLN A 22 -21.82 -27.57 -12.17
CA GLN A 22 -21.42 -28.57 -13.16
C GLN A 22 -20.01 -28.26 -13.65
N ARG A 23 -19.06 -29.13 -13.28
CA ARG A 23 -17.70 -29.17 -13.84
C ARG A 23 -17.78 -29.54 -15.33
N VAL A 24 -17.26 -28.66 -16.18
CA VAL A 24 -16.89 -28.97 -17.57
C VAL A 24 -15.55 -29.72 -17.53
N GLN A 25 -15.51 -30.95 -18.04
CA GLN A 25 -14.30 -31.78 -18.16
C GLN A 25 -13.55 -31.49 -19.49
N PRO A 26 -12.23 -31.24 -19.47
CA PRO A 26 -11.38 -31.30 -20.67
C PRO A 26 -10.95 -32.75 -20.98
N PRO A 27 -10.51 -33.05 -22.23
CA PRO A 27 -10.37 -34.42 -22.73
C PRO A 27 -9.19 -35.18 -22.10
N SER A 28 -9.44 -36.46 -21.81
CA SER A 28 -8.46 -37.44 -21.31
C SER A 28 -7.39 -37.79 -22.35
N ARG A 29 -6.11 -37.60 -22.00
CA ARG A 29 -4.97 -38.28 -22.67
C ARG A 29 -4.65 -39.60 -21.96
N PRO A 30 -4.32 -40.68 -22.70
CA PRO A 30 -3.95 -41.96 -22.11
C PRO A 30 -2.53 -41.94 -21.56
N GLY A 31 -2.34 -42.72 -20.49
CA GLY A 31 -1.22 -42.63 -19.57
C GLY A 31 0.12 -43.11 -20.11
N LEU A 32 1.16 -42.65 -19.41
CA LEU A 32 2.46 -43.31 -19.37
C LEU A 32 2.92 -43.35 -17.91
N SER A 33 3.16 -44.58 -17.47
CA SER A 33 3.66 -44.98 -16.16
C SER A 33 4.92 -44.21 -15.78
N ASP A 34 4.96 -43.65 -14.57
CA ASP A 34 6.07 -43.91 -13.66
C ASP A 34 5.64 -43.73 -12.20
N ARG A 35 5.97 -44.74 -11.40
CA ARG A 35 5.68 -44.84 -9.98
C ARG A 35 6.62 -43.92 -9.21
N VAL A 36 6.11 -42.82 -8.70
CA VAL A 36 6.62 -42.21 -7.46
C VAL A 36 5.49 -42.25 -6.47
N LEU A 37 5.54 -43.23 -5.55
CA LEU A 37 4.67 -43.29 -4.39
C LEU A 37 5.03 -42.11 -3.49
N HIS A 38 4.45 -40.94 -3.76
CA HIS A 38 4.37 -39.89 -2.76
C HIS A 38 3.46 -40.45 -1.67
N LYS A 39 4.07 -40.94 -0.60
CA LYS A 39 3.38 -41.18 0.65
C LYS A 39 2.89 -39.81 1.11
N GLU A 40 1.61 -39.53 0.91
CA GLU A 40 0.94 -38.40 1.56
C GLU A 40 1.22 -38.60 3.05
N HIS A 41 2.07 -37.75 3.60
CA HIS A 41 2.29 -37.75 5.03
C HIS A 41 1.07 -37.05 5.61
N GLU A 42 0.03 -37.83 5.92
CA GLU A 42 -1.09 -37.39 6.73
C GLU A 42 -0.50 -36.92 8.06
N ILE A 43 -0.43 -35.60 8.23
CA ILE A 43 -0.03 -35.00 9.50
C ILE A 43 -1.15 -35.39 10.47
N PRO A 44 -0.87 -36.15 11.53
CA PRO A 44 -1.89 -36.47 12.53
C PRO A 44 -2.41 -35.16 13.12
N GLU A 45 -3.72 -35.07 13.34
CA GLU A 45 -4.38 -33.85 13.86
C GLU A 45 -3.77 -33.36 15.19
N GLU A 46 -3.04 -34.25 15.88
CA GLU A 46 -2.32 -34.01 17.12
C GLU A 46 -1.01 -33.20 16.97
N GLU A 47 -0.47 -33.06 15.75
CA GLU A 47 0.75 -32.27 15.45
C GLU A 47 0.44 -30.91 14.79
N ILE A 48 -0.84 -30.61 14.56
CA ILE A 48 -1.27 -29.27 14.15
C ILE A 48 -1.20 -28.36 15.37
N ILE A 49 -0.07 -27.68 15.54
CA ILE A 49 0.06 -26.64 16.55
C ILE A 49 -0.86 -25.49 16.14
N GLU A 50 -2.06 -25.41 16.73
CA GLU A 50 -2.87 -24.20 16.72
C GLU A 50 -2.07 -23.11 17.44
N LEU A 51 -1.30 -22.35 16.67
CA LEU A 51 -0.72 -21.12 17.15
C LEU A 51 -1.90 -20.28 17.66
N PRO A 52 -1.90 -19.83 18.93
CA PRO A 52 -2.91 -18.89 19.37
C PRO A 52 -2.87 -17.75 18.38
N VAL A 53 -4.05 -17.30 17.92
CA VAL A 53 -4.17 -16.10 17.09
C VAL A 53 -3.70 -14.97 17.98
N GLY A 54 -2.38 -14.75 18.01
CA GLY A 54 -1.76 -13.64 18.67
C GLY A 54 -2.39 -12.46 17.97
N ARG A 55 -3.28 -11.74 18.68
CA ARG A 55 -3.75 -10.44 18.22
C ARG A 55 -2.49 -9.65 18.00
N PHE A 56 -2.00 -9.63 16.76
CA PHE A 56 -1.02 -8.68 16.34
C PHE A 56 -1.81 -7.38 16.34
N PRO A 57 -1.61 -6.51 17.34
CA PRO A 57 -2.49 -5.37 17.48
C PRO A 57 -2.22 -4.49 16.26
N GLU A 58 -3.23 -4.33 15.40
CA GLU A 58 -3.11 -3.51 14.21
C GLU A 58 -2.85 -2.08 14.68
N PRO A 59 -1.69 -1.48 14.36
CA PRO A 59 -1.41 -0.13 14.80
C PRO A 59 -2.35 0.85 14.11
N THR A 60 -2.72 1.91 14.81
CA THR A 60 -3.39 3.05 14.19
C THR A 60 -2.32 3.93 13.57
N CYS A 61 -2.42 4.19 12.27
CA CYS A 61 -1.49 5.04 11.54
C CYS A 61 -2.21 6.27 10.99
N ASP A 62 -1.70 7.44 11.31
CA ASP A 62 -2.18 8.71 10.82
C ASP A 62 -1.27 9.27 9.73
N TYR A 63 -1.89 9.81 8.69
CA TYR A 63 -1.24 10.52 7.61
C TYR A 63 -1.65 12.00 7.65
N SER A 64 -0.67 12.89 7.59
CA SER A 64 -0.88 14.34 7.56
C SER A 64 0.08 15.04 6.61
N VAL A 65 -0.36 16.18 6.07
CA VAL A 65 0.47 17.04 5.23
C VAL A 65 0.66 18.38 5.93
N HIS A 66 1.89 18.85 5.99
CA HIS A 66 2.30 20.07 6.67
C HIS A 66 3.01 21.01 5.70
N TRP A 67 2.92 22.32 5.94
CA TRP A 67 3.64 23.32 5.16
C TRP A 67 5.13 23.33 5.51
N GLN A 68 6.00 23.37 4.51
CA GLN A 68 7.47 23.49 4.58
C GLN A 68 8.22 22.30 5.22
N GLY A 69 7.76 21.76 6.36
CA GLY A 69 8.51 20.79 7.16
C GLY A 69 7.70 20.08 8.25
N PRO A 70 8.35 19.23 9.07
CA PRO A 70 7.70 18.40 10.08
C PRO A 70 6.96 19.18 11.17
N ASP A 71 7.49 20.34 11.56
CA ASP A 71 6.89 21.23 12.56
C ASP A 71 5.95 22.28 11.93
N GLY A 72 5.69 22.17 10.63
CA GLY A 72 4.82 23.07 9.90
C GLY A 72 3.36 22.95 10.33
N PRO A 73 2.55 24.00 10.12
CA PRO A 73 1.11 23.89 10.31
C PRO A 73 0.51 22.87 9.31
N PRO A 74 -0.52 22.10 9.70
CA PRO A 74 -1.20 21.19 8.80
C PRO A 74 -1.85 21.96 7.64
N VAL A 75 -1.86 21.36 6.46
CA VAL A 75 -2.51 21.92 5.27
C VAL A 75 -4.02 21.75 5.40
N THR A 76 -4.74 22.87 5.39
CA THR A 76 -6.22 22.90 5.48
C THR A 76 -6.90 23.57 4.28
N GLY A 77 -6.13 24.09 3.33
CA GLY A 77 -6.62 24.84 2.17
C GLY A 77 -5.98 24.40 0.86
N THR A 78 -6.17 25.22 -0.17
CA THR A 78 -5.64 24.95 -1.52
C THR A 78 -4.12 25.06 -1.53
N VAL A 79 -3.47 24.10 -2.19
CA VAL A 79 -2.02 24.09 -2.43
C VAL A 79 -1.75 24.47 -3.88
N GLN A 80 -0.72 25.27 -4.12
CA GLN A 80 -0.24 25.62 -5.45
C GLN A 80 0.95 24.76 -5.86
N VAL A 81 1.08 24.49 -7.16
CA VAL A 81 2.23 23.76 -7.69
C VAL A 81 3.52 24.51 -7.33
N GLY A 82 4.50 23.78 -6.81
CA GLY A 82 5.77 24.31 -6.34
C GLY A 82 5.81 24.60 -4.84
N ASP A 83 4.67 24.62 -4.16
CA ASP A 83 4.63 24.84 -2.72
C ASP A 83 5.38 23.73 -1.96
N PRO A 84 6.23 24.08 -0.98
CA PRO A 84 6.96 23.10 -0.21
C PRO A 84 6.03 22.42 0.81
N LEU A 85 5.84 21.12 0.68
CA LEU A 85 5.03 20.29 1.55
C LEU A 85 5.88 19.26 2.30
N TYR A 86 5.35 18.81 3.42
CA TYR A 86 5.89 17.72 4.20
C TYR A 86 4.80 16.69 4.51
N HIS A 87 4.96 15.50 3.95
CA HIS A 87 4.11 14.35 4.21
C HIS A 87 4.63 13.62 5.45
N SER A 88 3.74 13.39 6.41
CA SER A 88 4.05 12.77 7.70
C SER A 88 3.19 11.53 7.89
N TRP A 89 3.84 10.41 8.22
CA TRP A 89 3.19 9.18 8.68
C TRP A 89 3.59 8.95 10.13
N LYS A 90 2.61 8.67 10.99
CA LYS A 90 2.83 8.37 12.40
C LYS A 90 1.94 7.22 12.82
N CYS A 91 2.54 6.13 13.31
CA CYS A 91 1.80 4.99 13.83
C CYS A 91 1.93 4.89 15.36
N TYR A 92 0.86 4.51 16.02
CA TYR A 92 0.80 4.26 17.46
C TYR A 92 -0.21 3.15 17.80
N HIS A 93 -0.11 2.62 19.01
CA HIS A 93 -1.07 1.68 19.59
C HIS A 93 -0.99 1.78 21.10
N PRO A 94 -2.13 1.78 21.80
CA PRO A 94 -2.19 2.00 23.25
C PRO A 94 -1.46 0.92 24.07
N ASP A 95 -1.48 -0.34 23.64
CA ASP A 95 -1.03 -1.48 24.47
C ASP A 95 0.35 -2.07 24.11
N LEU A 96 1.07 -1.52 23.12
CA LEU A 96 2.26 -2.19 22.55
C LEU A 96 3.59 -1.62 23.02
N LYS A 97 4.47 -2.53 23.45
CA LYS A 97 5.92 -2.33 23.46
C LYS A 97 6.46 -2.35 22.02
N PHE A 98 6.22 -1.28 21.27
CA PHE A 98 6.72 -1.14 19.89
C PHE A 98 8.24 -1.02 19.74
N SER A 99 8.99 -1.09 20.84
CA SER A 99 10.45 -1.07 20.75
C SER A 99 11.00 -2.18 19.86
N ALA A 100 10.24 -3.25 19.60
CA ALA A 100 10.62 -4.35 18.72
C ALA A 100 10.21 -4.15 17.23
N TYR A 101 9.42 -3.13 16.89
CA TYR A 101 8.90 -2.93 15.54
C TYR A 101 9.28 -1.56 14.97
N CYS A 102 9.24 -1.48 13.64
CA CYS A 102 9.37 -0.25 12.89
C CYS A 102 8.38 -0.28 11.74
N MET A 103 8.11 0.88 11.14
CA MET A 103 7.29 0.99 9.96
C MET A 103 8.14 1.33 8.73
N MET A 104 7.57 0.98 7.57
CA MET A 104 8.04 1.34 6.26
C MET A 104 6.85 1.66 5.37
N VAL A 105 6.86 2.84 4.77
CA VAL A 105 5.90 3.29 3.77
C VAL A 105 6.27 2.68 2.41
N HIS A 106 5.32 2.06 1.71
CA HIS A 106 5.54 1.43 0.41
C HIS A 106 4.25 1.44 -0.43
N ASN A 107 4.36 1.09 -1.71
CA ASN A 107 3.23 1.04 -2.66
C ASN A 107 2.39 2.32 -2.60
N CYS A 108 3.03 3.47 -2.80
CA CYS A 108 2.29 4.73 -2.85
C CYS A 108 1.84 5.03 -4.27
N THR A 109 0.63 5.55 -4.38
CA THR A 109 0.00 5.95 -5.62
C THR A 109 -0.56 7.35 -5.49
N VAL A 110 -0.52 8.10 -6.58
CA VAL A 110 -1.19 9.39 -6.72
C VAL A 110 -2.27 9.27 -7.76
N SER A 111 -3.44 9.87 -7.49
CA SER A 111 -4.52 9.99 -8.47
C SER A 111 -5.12 11.38 -8.52
N SER A 112 -5.65 11.72 -9.71
CA SER A 112 -6.43 12.93 -9.94
C SER A 112 -7.85 12.80 -9.38
N ASP A 113 -8.55 13.92 -9.29
CA ASP A 113 -9.96 13.93 -8.90
C ASP A 113 -10.77 13.08 -9.89
N GLY A 114 -11.55 12.13 -9.36
CA GLY A 114 -12.27 11.12 -10.17
C GLY A 114 -11.53 9.81 -10.46
N GLY A 115 -10.28 9.64 -10.03
CA GLY A 115 -9.59 8.34 -10.01
C GLY A 115 -9.24 7.73 -11.38
N ALA A 116 -9.35 8.50 -12.46
CA ALA A 116 -9.13 8.01 -13.83
C ALA A 116 -7.66 7.63 -14.10
N THR A 117 -6.72 8.37 -13.49
CA THR A 117 -5.28 8.12 -13.62
C THR A 117 -4.70 7.81 -12.26
N VAL A 118 -4.14 6.60 -12.10
CA VAL A 118 -3.41 6.19 -10.89
C VAL A 118 -1.96 5.97 -11.26
N VAL A 119 -1.06 6.77 -10.70
CA VAL A 119 0.38 6.69 -10.96
C VAL A 119 1.08 6.17 -9.71
N PRO A 120 1.80 5.03 -9.77
CA PRO A 120 2.64 4.59 -8.68
C PRO A 120 3.83 5.54 -8.55
N ILE A 121 4.11 5.99 -7.32
CA ILE A 121 5.17 6.93 -7.00
C ILE A 121 6.21 6.35 -6.06
N ILE A 122 5.84 5.36 -5.23
CA ILE A 122 6.74 4.61 -4.35
C ILE A 122 6.48 3.12 -4.56
N ASP A 123 7.53 2.36 -4.78
CA ASP A 123 7.47 0.91 -5.04
C ASP A 123 7.21 0.07 -3.78
N GLU A 124 7.21 -1.26 -3.95
CA GLU A 124 6.99 -2.24 -2.88
C GLU A 124 8.12 -2.30 -1.83
N PHE A 125 9.27 -1.73 -2.15
CA PHE A 125 10.44 -1.64 -1.27
C PHE A 125 10.52 -0.28 -0.56
N GLY A 126 9.57 0.63 -0.79
CA GLY A 126 9.57 1.96 -0.18
C GLY A 126 10.50 2.95 -0.89
N CYS A 127 10.90 2.67 -2.12
CA CYS A 127 11.73 3.55 -2.93
C CYS A 127 10.88 4.37 -3.90
N THR A 128 11.14 5.69 -3.95
CA THR A 128 10.50 6.58 -4.92
C THR A 128 10.89 6.20 -6.35
N LEU A 129 9.92 6.23 -7.25
CA LEU A 129 10.11 6.02 -8.68
C LEU A 129 10.53 7.32 -9.39
N PHE A 130 10.29 8.47 -8.76
CA PHE A 130 10.55 9.80 -9.32
C PHE A 130 11.45 10.65 -8.42
N PRO A 131 12.71 10.25 -8.22
CA PRO A 131 13.57 10.85 -7.19
C PRO A 131 13.83 12.35 -7.42
N TYR A 132 13.75 12.84 -8.66
CA TYR A 132 13.92 14.26 -9.00
C TYR A 132 12.81 15.19 -8.49
N ILE A 133 11.58 14.69 -8.32
CA ILE A 133 10.42 15.49 -7.88
C ILE A 133 9.93 15.07 -6.49
N LEU A 134 10.14 13.80 -6.13
CA LEU A 134 9.70 13.18 -4.90
C LEU A 134 10.89 12.42 -4.31
N PRO A 135 11.55 12.93 -3.25
CA PRO A 135 12.69 12.22 -2.66
C PRO A 135 12.25 10.91 -2.00
N HIS A 136 13.21 10.16 -1.47
CA HIS A 136 12.91 8.97 -0.68
C HIS A 136 12.32 9.35 0.69
N VAL A 137 11.46 8.49 1.23
CA VAL A 137 10.92 8.66 2.58
C VAL A 137 12.06 8.57 3.60
N SER A 138 12.19 9.58 4.46
CA SER A 138 13.08 9.61 5.60
C SER A 138 12.36 9.12 6.85
N TYR A 139 13.06 8.36 7.70
CA TYR A 139 12.50 7.84 8.94
C TYR A 139 13.24 8.44 10.13
N GLU A 140 12.58 9.37 10.82
CA GLU A 140 13.11 10.03 12.03
C GLU A 140 12.96 9.14 13.28
N GLY A 141 12.08 8.14 13.22
CA GLY A 141 11.88 7.17 14.27
C GLY A 141 11.49 5.80 13.74
N ASP A 142 11.17 4.89 14.65
CA ASP A 142 10.73 3.55 14.27
C ASP A 142 9.36 3.59 13.60
N LEU A 143 8.44 4.37 14.16
CA LEU A 143 7.05 4.52 13.72
C LEU A 143 6.72 5.92 13.18
N VAL A 144 7.75 6.67 12.81
CA VAL A 144 7.62 8.03 12.27
C VAL A 144 8.39 8.13 10.96
N GLY A 145 7.69 8.56 9.92
CA GLY A 145 8.16 8.63 8.55
C GLY A 145 7.78 9.99 7.96
N GLY A 146 8.68 10.53 7.16
CA GLY A 146 8.61 11.89 6.66
C GLY A 146 9.06 11.96 5.21
N LEU A 147 8.42 12.81 4.42
CA LEU A 147 8.78 13.05 3.04
C LEU A 147 8.56 14.51 2.69
N ARG A 148 9.65 15.23 2.43
CA ARG A 148 9.63 16.62 2.00
C ARG A 148 9.56 16.68 0.48
N ALA A 149 8.51 17.24 -0.07
CA ALA A 149 8.32 17.33 -1.52
C ALA A 149 7.58 18.60 -1.88
N ASN A 150 7.78 19.09 -3.09
CA ASN A 150 6.99 20.22 -3.59
C ASN A 150 5.69 19.69 -4.18
N ALA A 151 4.60 20.45 -4.06
CA ALA A 151 3.36 20.13 -4.73
C ALA A 151 3.58 20.08 -6.25
N PHE A 152 3.07 19.02 -6.88
CA PHE A 152 3.22 18.78 -8.31
C PHE A 152 1.87 18.43 -8.94
N SER A 153 1.74 18.69 -10.24
CA SER A 153 0.59 18.27 -11.03
C SER A 153 1.03 17.25 -12.06
N LEU A 154 0.25 16.18 -12.22
CA LEU A 154 0.48 15.17 -13.26
C LEU A 154 -0.24 15.55 -14.56
N ASP A 155 -1.38 16.23 -14.45
CA ASP A 155 -2.15 16.76 -15.57
C ASP A 155 -2.33 18.29 -15.41
N ILE A 156 -2.34 19.02 -16.52
CA ILE A 156 -2.32 20.50 -16.53
C ILE A 156 -3.64 21.09 -15.95
N ASP A 157 -4.72 20.30 -15.97
CA ASP A 157 -6.07 20.77 -15.64
C ASP A 157 -6.56 20.32 -14.25
N GLN A 158 -5.88 19.35 -13.61
CA GLN A 158 -6.27 18.83 -12.30
C GLN A 158 -5.05 18.56 -11.42
N PRO A 159 -4.96 19.17 -10.22
CA PRO A 159 -3.90 18.86 -9.28
C PRO A 159 -3.99 17.39 -8.82
N ALA A 160 -2.87 16.80 -8.44
CA ALA A 160 -2.86 15.50 -7.76
C ALA A 160 -3.62 15.62 -6.42
N VAL A 161 -4.83 15.05 -6.34
CA VAL A 161 -5.74 15.28 -5.20
C VAL A 161 -5.56 14.24 -4.11
N SER A 162 -5.19 13.01 -4.44
CA SER A 162 -5.14 11.93 -3.45
C SER A 162 -3.82 11.16 -3.47
N PHE A 163 -3.19 11.12 -2.29
CA PHE A 163 -1.99 10.34 -2.00
C PHE A 163 -2.39 9.10 -1.19
N GLY A 164 -2.28 7.92 -1.78
CA GLY A 164 -2.58 6.64 -1.11
C GLY A 164 -1.30 5.85 -0.90
N CYS A 165 -1.05 5.36 0.30
CA CYS A 165 0.11 4.52 0.62
C CYS A 165 -0.27 3.33 1.47
N SER A 166 0.51 2.25 1.35
CA SER A 166 0.50 1.14 2.30
C SER A 166 1.64 1.28 3.30
N ILE A 167 1.41 0.79 4.52
CA ILE A 167 2.42 0.75 5.59
C ILE A 167 2.69 -0.70 5.93
N ARG A 168 3.98 -1.07 5.98
CA ARG A 168 4.46 -2.37 6.43
C ARG A 168 5.16 -2.24 7.77
N LEU A 169 4.85 -3.13 8.69
CA LEU A 169 5.62 -3.30 9.92
C LEU A 169 6.81 -4.24 9.69
N LEU A 170 7.95 -3.83 10.22
CA LEU A 170 9.22 -4.55 10.20
C LEU A 170 9.61 -4.89 11.64
N VAL A 171 10.13 -6.09 11.85
CA VAL A 171 10.69 -6.50 13.15
C VAL A 171 12.13 -6.02 13.24
N LYS A 172 12.50 -5.41 14.37
CA LYS A 172 13.88 -5.05 14.65
C LYS A 172 14.73 -6.29 14.85
N THR A 173 15.87 -6.31 14.19
CA THR A 173 16.92 -7.30 14.45
C THR A 173 18.08 -6.58 15.12
N ASN A 174 18.45 -6.98 16.32
CA ASN A 174 19.52 -6.33 17.11
C ASN A 174 19.28 -4.83 17.35
N GLY A 175 18.02 -4.43 17.54
CA GLY A 175 17.63 -3.03 17.73
C GLY A 175 17.65 -2.17 16.46
N LEU A 176 17.94 -2.74 15.28
CA LEU A 176 18.00 -2.02 14.01
C LEU A 176 16.81 -2.36 13.10
N CYS A 177 16.24 -1.33 12.49
CA CYS A 177 15.23 -1.46 11.43
C CYS A 177 15.92 -1.63 10.07
N ARG A 178 15.85 -2.83 9.49
CA ARG A 178 16.40 -3.08 8.15
C ARG A 178 15.39 -2.63 7.08
N ARG A 179 15.51 -1.37 6.67
CA ARG A 179 14.77 -0.82 5.53
C ARG A 179 15.58 -0.97 4.24
N PRO A 180 14.94 -1.20 3.07
CA PRO A 180 15.63 -1.24 1.79
C PRO A 180 16.43 0.04 1.53
N LYS A 181 17.59 -0.10 0.90
CA LYS A 181 18.43 1.05 0.51
C LYS A 181 18.09 1.45 -0.91
N CYS A 182 17.49 2.62 -1.05
CA CYS A 182 17.19 3.17 -2.37
C CYS A 182 18.43 3.79 -3.02
N MET A 183 18.43 3.86 -4.35
CA MET A 183 19.52 4.46 -5.10
C MET A 183 19.57 5.98 -4.87
N PRO A 184 20.72 6.56 -4.50
CA PRO A 184 20.87 8.00 -4.33
C PRO A 184 20.62 8.78 -5.64
N LEU A 185 20.20 10.05 -5.52
CA LEU A 185 19.92 10.94 -6.64
C LEU A 185 21.10 11.08 -7.62
N GLU A 186 22.32 11.06 -7.09
CA GLU A 186 23.56 11.21 -7.84
C GLU A 186 23.75 10.09 -8.87
N TRP A 187 23.21 8.90 -8.61
CA TRP A 187 23.28 7.78 -9.56
C TRP A 187 22.53 8.08 -10.86
N PHE A 188 21.38 8.77 -10.75
CA PHE A 188 20.56 9.12 -11.91
C PHE A 188 21.18 10.27 -12.73
N GLN A 189 21.90 11.19 -12.07
CA GLN A 189 22.57 12.32 -12.72
C GLN A 189 23.80 11.93 -13.55
N ARG A 190 24.48 10.83 -13.19
CA ARG A 190 25.72 10.38 -13.82
C ARG A 190 25.53 9.58 -15.11
N ARG A 191 24.30 9.23 -15.48
CA ARG A 191 24.06 8.62 -16.79
C ARG A 191 24.33 9.68 -17.87
N PRO A 192 25.27 9.46 -18.80
CA PRO A 192 25.40 10.34 -19.95
C PRO A 192 24.03 10.33 -20.62
N ARG A 193 23.38 11.49 -20.78
CA ARG A 193 22.28 11.61 -21.73
C ARG A 193 22.81 11.00 -23.02
N PHE A 194 22.24 9.86 -23.43
CA PHE A 194 22.55 9.29 -24.72
C PHE A 194 22.24 10.42 -25.70
N SER A 195 23.30 11.00 -26.24
CA SER A 195 23.22 12.06 -27.23
C SER A 195 22.23 11.56 -28.25
N SER A 196 21.08 12.21 -28.33
CA SER A 196 20.24 12.13 -29.51
C SER A 196 21.12 12.70 -30.63
N ARG A 197 21.96 11.82 -31.19
CA ARG A 197 22.63 12.07 -32.46
C ARG A 197 21.48 12.26 -33.41
N ARG A 198 21.27 13.52 -33.78
CA ARG A 198 20.67 13.93 -35.05
C ARG A 198 20.92 12.83 -36.08
N VAL A 199 19.87 12.06 -36.39
CA VAL A 199 19.77 11.45 -37.71
C VAL A 199 19.27 12.58 -38.59
N LEU A 200 20.19 13.45 -39.02
CA LEU A 200 20.01 14.23 -40.23
C LEU A 200 20.42 13.27 -41.35
N LYS A 201 19.41 12.83 -42.11
CA LYS A 201 19.57 12.23 -43.43
C LYS A 201 18.94 13.19 -44.42
#